data_AF-A0A925RXU1-F1
#
_entry.id   AF-A0A925RXU1-F1
#
_cell.length_a   1.000
_cell.length_b   1.000
_cell.length_c   1.000
_cell.angle_alpha   90.00
_cell.angle_beta   90.00
_cell.angle_gamma   90.00
#
_symmetry.space_group_name_H-M   'P 1'
#
loop_
_entity.id
_entity.type
_entity.pdbx_description
1 polymer ?
#
loop_
_entity_poly.entity_id
_entity_poly.type
_entity_poly.pdbx_seq_one_letter_code
_entity_poly.pdbx_strand_id
1 'polypeptide(L)'
;AGEGDFAAGDRGFVILHRCGADFHFLLVSVWRGANECWEAVWHHQGDMVGFARFDPAYPAGGGAAMTPRPTFCVWELAIVAHEARAWTRLLASPRGEEDIVRWRDDLLEGEVL
;
A
#
# COMPACT_ATOMS: atom_id res chain seq x y z
N ALA A 1 -18.89 2.93 -13.59
CA ALA A 1 -17.87 3.59 -12.75
C ALA A 1 -16.79 4.12 -13.69
N GLY A 2 -16.28 5.33 -13.46
CA GLY A 2 -15.13 5.82 -14.22
C GLY A 2 -13.89 4.98 -13.92
N GLU A 3 -12.84 5.11 -14.73
CA GLU A 3 -11.56 4.41 -14.56
C GLU A 3 -10.95 4.58 -13.16
N GLY A 4 -11.41 5.59 -12.42
CA GLY A 4 -11.01 5.90 -11.05
C GLY A 4 -12.04 5.68 -9.94
N ASP A 5 -13.07 4.86 -10.09
CA ASP A 5 -13.95 4.56 -8.96
C ASP A 5 -13.95 3.06 -8.66
N PHE A 6 -14.11 2.69 -7.39
CA PHE A 6 -14.42 1.31 -7.03
C PHE A 6 -15.79 0.94 -7.58
N ALA A 7 -15.89 -0.25 -8.17
CA ALA A 7 -17.10 -0.75 -8.79
C ALA A 7 -17.60 -2.03 -8.10
N ALA A 8 -18.91 -2.25 -8.15
CA ALA A 8 -19.49 -3.53 -7.79
C ALA A 8 -18.89 -4.64 -8.69
N GLY A 9 -18.22 -5.62 -8.08
CA GLY A 9 -17.53 -6.70 -8.78
C GLY A 9 -16.00 -6.58 -8.80
N ASP A 10 -15.42 -5.48 -8.32
CA ASP A 10 -13.97 -5.39 -8.07
C ASP A 10 -13.54 -6.50 -7.08
N ARG A 11 -12.36 -7.10 -7.35
CA ARG A 11 -11.78 -8.17 -6.52
C ARG A 11 -10.48 -7.68 -5.91
N GLY A 12 -10.28 -7.92 -4.63
CA GLY A 12 -9.15 -7.34 -3.93
C GLY A 12 -9.11 -7.71 -2.46
N PHE A 13 -8.43 -6.89 -1.68
CA PHE A 13 -8.29 -7.05 -0.25
C PHE A 13 -8.33 -5.68 0.45
N VAL A 14 -8.44 -5.71 1.76
CA VAL A 14 -8.52 -4.52 2.60
C VAL A 14 -7.56 -4.67 3.76
N ILE A 15 -6.79 -3.62 4.04
CA ILE A 15 -5.96 -3.52 5.24
C ILE A 15 -6.59 -2.48 6.16
N LEU A 16 -7.01 -2.92 7.34
CA LEU A 16 -7.38 -2.03 8.43
C LEU A 16 -6.21 -1.93 9.41
N HIS A 17 -5.50 -0.81 9.39
CA HIS A 17 -4.34 -0.54 10.22
C HIS A 17 -4.72 0.42 11.36
N ARG A 18 -4.75 -0.09 12.58
CA ARG A 18 -4.88 0.74 13.80
C ARG A 18 -3.54 1.40 14.13
N CYS A 19 -3.50 2.73 14.07
CA CYS A 19 -2.35 3.54 14.46
C CYS A 19 -2.60 4.16 15.85
N GLY A 20 -1.97 3.59 16.88
CA GLY A 20 -2.16 4.06 18.25
C GLY A 20 -3.55 3.75 18.82
N ALA A 21 -4.06 4.63 19.67
CA ALA A 21 -5.25 4.35 20.48
C ALA A 21 -6.55 4.47 19.69
N ASP A 22 -6.71 5.53 18.89
CA ASP A 22 -7.98 6.00 18.34
C ASP A 22 -7.93 6.34 16.83
N PHE A 23 -6.80 6.13 16.16
CA PHE A 23 -6.64 6.40 14.72
C PHE A 23 -6.55 5.10 13.91
N HIS A 24 -7.21 5.06 12.76
CA HIS A 24 -7.18 3.92 11.84
C HIS A 24 -6.95 4.39 10.40
N PHE A 25 -6.14 3.65 9.66
CA PHE A 25 -6.10 3.68 8.20
C PHE A 25 -6.90 2.50 7.65
N LEU A 26 -7.66 2.75 6.59
CA LEU A 26 -8.29 1.73 5.77
C LEU A 26 -7.69 1.84 4.37
N LEU A 27 -6.99 0.81 3.92
CA LEU A 27 -6.42 0.73 2.57
C LEU A 27 -7.26 -0.30 1.81
N VAL A 28 -7.87 0.11 0.71
CA VAL A 28 -8.66 -0.78 -0.15
C VAL A 28 -7.91 -0.95 -1.46
N SER A 29 -7.53 -2.19 -1.75
CA SER A 29 -6.68 -2.54 -2.89
C SER A 29 -7.45 -3.51 -3.79
N VAL A 30 -7.52 -3.24 -5.09
CA VAL A 30 -8.27 -4.04 -6.07
C VAL A 30 -7.41 -4.41 -7.27
N TRP A 31 -7.64 -5.60 -7.83
CA TRP A 31 -6.97 -6.10 -9.02
C TRP A 31 -7.72 -5.68 -10.28
N ARG A 32 -7.01 -5.06 -11.22
CA ARG A 32 -7.52 -4.60 -12.53
C ARG A 32 -6.59 -5.03 -13.64
N GLY A 33 -7.08 -5.04 -14.88
CA GLY A 33 -6.26 -5.40 -16.05
C GLY A 33 -5.70 -6.83 -16.05
N ALA A 34 -6.21 -7.72 -15.18
CA ALA A 34 -5.70 -9.05 -14.82
C ALA A 34 -4.47 -9.09 -13.90
N ASN A 35 -3.67 -8.02 -13.80
CA ASN A 35 -2.39 -8.05 -13.10
C ASN A 35 -2.05 -6.80 -12.28
N GLU A 36 -2.82 -5.72 -12.33
CA GLU A 36 -2.47 -4.46 -11.68
C GLU A 36 -3.21 -4.29 -10.35
N CYS A 37 -2.51 -3.95 -9.28
CA CYS A 37 -3.10 -3.60 -7.99
C CYS A 37 -3.34 -2.08 -7.93
N TRP A 38 -4.56 -1.68 -7.62
CA TRP A 38 -4.98 -0.29 -7.50
C TRP A 38 -5.47 -0.01 -6.08
N GLU A 39 -4.98 1.06 -5.43
CA GLU A 39 -5.26 1.33 -4.02
C GLU A 39 -5.80 2.74 -3.77
N ALA A 40 -6.66 2.83 -2.75
CA ALA A 40 -7.07 4.08 -2.13
C ALA A 40 -6.95 3.97 -0.59
N VAL A 41 -6.72 5.11 0.07
CA VAL A 41 -6.51 5.19 1.52
C VAL A 41 -7.55 6.10 2.18
N TRP A 42 -8.14 5.62 3.27
CA TRP A 42 -9.04 6.37 4.13
C TRP A 42 -8.50 6.35 5.57
N HIS A 43 -9.02 7.24 6.39
CA HIS A 43 -8.76 7.28 7.82
C HIS A 43 -10.03 7.43 8.64
N HIS A 44 -9.97 6.97 9.88
CA HIS A 44 -10.98 7.21 10.90
C HIS A 44 -10.27 7.58 12.20
N GLN A 45 -10.81 8.57 12.91
CA GLN A 45 -10.26 9.01 14.18
C GLN A 45 -11.37 9.40 15.16
N GLY A 46 -11.23 8.99 16.42
CA GLY A 46 -12.06 9.47 17.52
C GLY A 46 -13.55 9.25 17.28
N ASP A 47 -14.32 10.33 17.30
CA ASP A 47 -15.78 10.35 17.19
C ASP A 47 -16.31 10.53 15.76
N MET A 48 -15.45 10.37 14.74
CA MET A 48 -15.88 10.40 13.35
C MET A 48 -17.01 9.38 13.10
N VAL A 49 -18.05 9.80 12.38
CA VAL A 49 -19.21 8.95 12.06
C VAL A 49 -18.83 7.77 11.15
N GLY A 50 -17.77 7.91 10.36
CA GLY A 50 -17.25 6.88 9.47
C GLY A 50 -15.90 7.27 8.91
N PHE A 51 -15.33 6.42 8.05
CA PHE A 51 -14.04 6.70 7.41
C PHE A 51 -14.14 7.90 6.46
N ALA A 52 -13.15 8.79 6.53
CA ALA A 52 -12.93 9.89 5.59
C ALA A 52 -11.70 9.63 4.72
N ARG A 53 -11.59 10.31 3.58
CA ARG A 53 -10.50 10.11 2.62
C ARG A 53 -9.19 10.69 3.16
N PHE A 54 -8.06 9.97 2.97
CA PHE A 54 -6.75 10.45 3.41
C PHE A 54 -6.09 11.34 2.33
N ASP A 55 -6.37 12.64 2.40
CA ASP A 55 -5.97 13.69 1.43
C ASP A 55 -4.44 14.02 1.35
N PRO A 56 -3.63 13.98 2.44
CA PRO A 56 -2.27 14.53 2.43
C PRO A 56 -1.24 13.89 1.49
N ALA A 57 -1.51 12.70 0.94
CA ALA A 57 -0.62 12.00 -0.01
C ALA A 57 -0.92 12.33 -1.49
N TYR A 58 -1.88 13.22 -1.77
CA TYR A 58 -2.43 13.45 -3.11
C TYR A 58 -2.41 14.95 -3.42
N PRO A 59 -1.58 15.45 -4.37
CA PRO A 59 -1.65 16.87 -4.73
C PRO A 59 -3.05 17.23 -5.23
N ALA A 60 -3.57 18.35 -4.73
CA ALA A 60 -4.89 18.90 -5.03
C ALA A 60 -4.96 19.38 -6.49
N GLY A 61 -5.10 18.43 -7.41
CA GLY A 61 -5.11 18.68 -8.85
C GLY A 61 -6.22 17.91 -9.54
N GLY A 62 -7.48 18.31 -9.29
CA GLY A 62 -8.62 17.92 -10.13
C GLY A 62 -9.80 17.32 -9.36
N GLY A 63 -10.76 18.17 -9.03
CA GLY A 63 -12.19 17.88 -8.84
C GLY A 63 -12.61 16.49 -8.37
N ALA A 64 -13.03 16.41 -7.09
CA ALA A 64 -14.15 15.59 -6.63
C ALA A 64 -14.19 14.09 -7.02
N ALA A 65 -13.07 13.37 -7.06
CA ALA A 65 -13.01 11.92 -6.84
C ALA A 65 -11.57 11.50 -6.55
N MET A 66 -11.33 10.73 -5.47
CA MET A 66 -10.02 10.10 -5.28
C MET A 66 -10.01 8.81 -6.10
N THR A 67 -9.39 8.90 -7.27
CA THR A 67 -9.12 7.76 -8.13
C THR A 67 -8.20 6.79 -7.42
N PRO A 68 -8.55 5.49 -7.23
CA PRO A 68 -7.57 4.46 -6.90
C PRO A 68 -6.37 4.64 -7.80
N ARG A 69 -5.17 4.50 -7.27
CA ARG A 69 -3.95 4.65 -8.06
C ARG A 69 -3.28 3.31 -8.24
N PRO A 70 -2.63 3.09 -9.39
CA PRO A 70 -1.81 1.92 -9.56
C PRO A 70 -0.72 1.91 -8.48
N THR A 71 -0.52 0.73 -7.89
CA THR A 71 0.53 0.48 -6.88
C THR A 71 1.65 -0.32 -7.52
N PHE A 72 1.39 -1.60 -7.80
CA PHE A 72 2.30 -2.54 -8.42
C PHE A 72 1.55 -3.59 -9.23
N CYS A 73 2.27 -4.26 -10.11
CA CYS A 73 1.86 -5.40 -10.89
C CYS A 73 2.03 -6.71 -10.10
N VAL A 74 1.22 -7.74 -10.39
CA VAL A 74 1.32 -9.07 -9.78
C VAL A 74 2.70 -9.70 -9.96
N TRP A 75 3.36 -9.41 -11.08
CA TRP A 75 4.71 -9.88 -11.39
C TRP A 75 5.78 -9.26 -10.49
N GLU A 76 5.48 -8.10 -9.89
CA GLU A 76 6.38 -7.41 -8.97
C GLU A 76 6.19 -7.90 -7.52
N LEU A 77 5.16 -8.70 -7.22
CA LEU A 77 4.86 -9.12 -5.85
C LEU A 77 5.97 -9.91 -5.18
N ALA A 78 6.73 -10.72 -5.93
CA ALA A 78 7.87 -11.43 -5.37
C ALA A 78 8.97 -10.46 -4.91
N ILE A 79 9.21 -9.41 -5.70
CA ILE A 79 10.17 -8.33 -5.40
C ILE A 79 9.67 -7.53 -4.19
N VAL A 80 8.39 -7.13 -4.18
CA VAL A 80 7.78 -6.40 -3.05
C VAL A 80 7.83 -7.23 -1.77
N ALA A 81 7.55 -8.54 -1.84
CA ALA A 81 7.62 -9.42 -0.68
C ALA A 81 9.05 -9.63 -0.18
N HIS A 82 10.03 -9.71 -1.07
CA HIS A 82 11.45 -9.76 -0.71
C HIS A 82 11.87 -8.47 0.00
N GLU A 83 11.59 -7.32 -0.60
CA GLU A 83 11.94 -6.01 -0.05
C GLU A 83 11.26 -5.78 1.31
N ALA A 84 9.96 -6.09 1.44
CA ALA A 84 9.25 -5.98 2.72
C ALA A 84 9.91 -6.81 3.84
N ARG A 85 10.40 -8.02 3.52
CA ARG A 85 11.14 -8.86 4.47
C ARG A 85 12.53 -8.30 4.78
N ALA A 86 13.26 -7.81 3.77
CA ALA A 86 14.57 -7.20 3.95
C ALA A 86 14.50 -5.95 4.83
N TRP A 87 13.55 -5.07 4.53
CA TRP A 87 13.25 -3.89 5.33
C TRP A 87 12.87 -4.24 6.77
N THR A 88 12.04 -5.27 6.97
CA THR A 88 11.68 -5.72 8.33
C THR A 88 12.90 -6.18 9.13
N ARG A 89 13.86 -6.87 8.50
CA ARG A 89 15.12 -7.25 9.16
C ARG A 89 15.93 -6.03 9.56
N LEU A 90 16.05 -5.03 8.68
CA LEU A 90 16.74 -3.77 8.98
C LEU A 90 16.06 -3.02 10.14
N LEU A 91 14.72 -2.95 10.16
CA LEU A 91 14.00 -2.29 11.26
C LEU A 91 14.20 -2.95 12.62
N ALA A 92 14.48 -4.26 12.63
CA ALA A 92 14.76 -5.04 13.83
C ALA A 92 16.23 -5.02 14.25
N SER A 93 17.13 -4.45 13.44
CA SER A 93 18.56 -4.37 13.73
C SER A 93 18.92 -3.05 14.48
N PRO A 94 20.18 -2.88 14.93
CA PRO A 94 20.68 -1.60 15.42
C PRO A 94 20.63 -0.46 14.38
N ARG A 95 20.45 -0.79 13.10
CA ARG A 95 20.51 0.09 11.93
C ARG A 95 21.87 0.78 11.80
N GLY A 96 22.94 0.03 12.09
CA GLY A 96 24.32 0.47 11.86
C GLY A 96 24.69 0.42 10.39
N GLU A 97 25.88 0.93 10.05
CA GLU A 97 26.38 0.95 8.67
C GLU A 97 26.38 -0.44 8.01
N GLU A 98 26.81 -1.47 8.75
CA GLU A 98 26.82 -2.86 8.27
C GLU A 98 25.41 -3.39 7.95
N ASP A 99 24.39 -3.01 8.73
CA ASP A 99 23.01 -3.44 8.50
C ASP A 99 22.44 -2.79 7.23
N ILE A 100 22.78 -1.51 7.01
CA ILE A 100 22.36 -0.76 5.82
C ILE A 100 23.02 -1.35 4.57
N VAL A 101 24.32 -1.64 4.63
CA VAL A 101 25.05 -2.32 3.54
C VAL A 101 24.41 -3.67 3.27
N ARG A 102 24.12 -4.46 4.31
CA ARG A 102 23.48 -5.77 4.16
C ARG A 102 22.11 -5.67 3.50
N TRP A 103 21.25 -4.73 3.90
CA TRP A 103 19.94 -4.53 3.27
C TRP A 103 20.09 -4.11 1.80
N ARG A 104 20.98 -3.16 1.50
CA ARG A 104 21.22 -2.67 0.14
C ARG A 104 21.71 -3.77 -0.80
N ASP A 105 22.54 -4.66 -0.29
CA ASP A 105 23.17 -5.72 -1.07
C ASP A 105 22.29 -7.01 -1.11
N ASP A 106 21.11 -7.00 -0.49
CA ASP A 106 20.17 -8.13 -0.41
C ASP A 106 19.29 -8.24 -1.66
N LEU A 107 19.78 -8.98 -2.67
CA LEU A 107 19.13 -9.12 -3.96
C LEU A 107 18.22 -10.35 -4.04
N LEU A 108 17.07 -10.19 -4.71
CA LEU A 108 16.24 -11.32 -5.13
C LEU A 108 16.74 -11.83 -6.49
N GLU A 109 17.22 -13.06 -6.53
CA GLU A 109 17.69 -13.72 -7.74
C GLU A 109 16.93 -15.04 -7.98
N GLY A 110 16.83 -15.45 -9.24
CA GLY A 110 16.19 -16.70 -9.66
C GLY A 110 14.81 -16.51 -10.30
N GLU A 111 14.15 -17.64 -10.54
CA GLU A 111 12.79 -17.66 -11.10
C GLU A 111 11.79 -17.21 -10.04
N VAL A 112 10.97 -16.22 -10.41
CA VAL A 112 9.91 -15.66 -9.58
C VAL A 112 8.61 -15.77 -10.37
N LEU A 113 7.76 -16.71 -9.91
CA LEU A 113 6.47 -17.18 -10.45
C LEU A 113 6.55 -18.18 -11.61
#